data_AF-A0A3D3IQW2-F1
#
_entry.id   AF-A0A3D3IQW2-F1
#
_cell.length_a   1.000
_cell.length_b   1.000
_cell.length_c   1.000
_cell.angle_alpha   90.00
_cell.angle_beta   90.00
_cell.angle_gamma   90.00
#
_symmetry.space_group_name_H-M   'P 1'
#
loop_
_entity.id
_entity.type
_entity.pdbx_description
1 polymer ?
#
loop_
_entity_poly.entity_id
_entity_poly.type
_entity_poly.pdbx_seq_one_letter_code
_entity_poly.pdbx_strand_id
1 'polypeptide(L)'
;MIRSIAIIGVWFIPWIIRLAVEAHKFRESWYFPVDIHLIRSVLGNMFVGYEGTPWYVWGWTQLLSVVLCILFGIALIPKQNRKHTIQLFLMIFVPLCVVIGISFIKPLFVNRYLIPVTIAQTLLIPFTLKALPGATMQKVFAGLFLSGILLFNCWYPQQHKKLDVRTMFQEVNRIKTPKDLIVASDAIIFLETLYYAGDKKSVRLYNPNHVPFPWYVGDSVYSPKFQLSSLPPYPIRAFFIHTDGTYTVRYALDR
;
A
#
# COMPACT_ATOMS: atom_id res chain seq x y z
N MET A 1 -23.38 -17.06 -16.86
CA MET A 1 -22.06 -16.47 -17.14
C MET A 1 -22.19 -15.01 -17.58
N ILE A 2 -22.86 -14.72 -18.70
CA ILE A 2 -23.05 -13.34 -19.21
C ILE A 2 -23.68 -12.40 -18.17
N ARG A 3 -24.78 -12.82 -17.50
CA ARG A 3 -25.40 -12.01 -16.42
C ARG A 3 -24.44 -11.72 -15.27
N SER A 4 -23.64 -12.69 -14.86
CA SER A 4 -22.66 -12.53 -13.76
C SER A 4 -21.55 -11.57 -14.16
N ILE A 5 -21.03 -11.67 -15.40
CA ILE A 5 -20.05 -10.74 -15.94
C ILE A 5 -20.62 -9.33 -15.99
N ALA A 6 -21.87 -9.16 -16.44
CA ALA A 6 -22.53 -7.86 -16.49
C ALA A 6 -22.71 -7.25 -15.09
N ILE A 7 -23.16 -8.03 -14.11
CA ILE A 7 -23.32 -7.57 -12.72
C ILE A 7 -21.98 -7.14 -12.12
N ILE A 8 -20.93 -7.97 -12.29
CA ILE A 8 -19.58 -7.65 -11.83
C ILE A 8 -19.10 -6.36 -12.53
N GLY A 9 -19.26 -6.28 -13.85
CA GLY A 9 -18.90 -5.09 -14.62
C GLY A 9 -19.54 -3.83 -14.03
N VAL A 10 -20.85 -3.86 -13.78
CA VAL A 10 -21.59 -2.76 -13.15
C VAL A 10 -21.04 -2.39 -11.77
N TRP A 11 -20.75 -3.39 -10.93
CA TRP A 11 -20.19 -3.16 -9.59
C TRP A 11 -18.79 -2.55 -9.63
N PHE A 12 -18.02 -2.84 -10.69
CA PHE A 12 -16.69 -2.27 -10.91
C PHE A 12 -16.72 -0.90 -11.60
N ILE A 13 -17.85 -0.44 -12.14
CA ILE A 13 -17.94 0.87 -12.84
C ILE A 13 -17.39 2.03 -11.99
N PRO A 14 -17.80 2.25 -10.72
CA PRO A 14 -17.29 3.37 -9.94
C PRO A 14 -15.76 3.34 -9.81
N TRP A 15 -15.21 2.14 -9.73
CA TRP A 15 -13.79 1.85 -9.61
C TRP A 15 -13.03 2.08 -10.92
N ILE A 16 -13.60 1.66 -12.04
CA ILE A 16 -13.05 1.90 -13.39
C ILE A 16 -13.07 3.41 -13.71
N ILE A 17 -14.15 4.11 -13.36
CA ILE A 17 -14.24 5.58 -13.51
C ILE A 17 -13.13 6.24 -12.70
N ARG A 18 -12.93 5.83 -11.44
CA ARG A 18 -11.87 6.39 -10.60
C ARG A 18 -10.48 6.16 -11.21
N LEU A 19 -10.22 4.95 -11.68
CA LEU A 19 -8.99 4.60 -12.40
C LEU A 19 -8.77 5.47 -13.64
N ALA A 20 -9.82 5.69 -14.44
CA ALA A 20 -9.75 6.52 -15.64
C ALA A 20 -9.46 8.00 -15.31
N VAL A 21 -10.07 8.54 -14.26
CA VAL A 21 -9.84 9.91 -13.80
C VAL A 21 -8.41 10.10 -13.30
N GLU A 22 -7.87 9.14 -12.54
CA GLU A 22 -6.51 9.21 -12.00
C GLU A 22 -5.41 8.80 -13.01
N ALA A 23 -5.79 8.31 -14.19
CA ALA A 23 -4.89 7.76 -15.21
C ALA A 23 -3.77 8.68 -15.70
N HIS A 24 -3.94 9.99 -15.56
CA HIS A 24 -2.94 10.99 -15.95
C HIS A 24 -1.82 11.14 -14.91
N LYS A 25 -2.09 10.84 -13.62
CA LYS A 25 -1.14 11.00 -12.51
C LYS A 25 -0.14 9.83 -12.40
N PHE A 26 -0.44 8.70 -13.04
CA PHE A 26 0.35 7.47 -12.93
C PHE A 26 1.75 7.53 -13.57
N ARG A 27 2.13 8.63 -14.23
CA ARG A 27 3.47 8.80 -14.82
C ARG A 27 4.57 8.99 -13.78
N GLU A 28 4.22 9.44 -12.57
CA GLU A 28 5.17 9.78 -11.50
C GLU A 28 4.87 8.94 -10.24
N SER A 29 4.57 7.66 -10.42
CA SER A 29 4.34 6.76 -9.28
C SER A 29 5.68 6.36 -8.65
N TRP A 30 5.76 6.41 -7.32
CA TRP A 30 6.91 5.91 -6.56
C TRP A 30 6.96 4.37 -6.50
N TYR A 31 5.92 3.68 -7.01
CA TYR A 31 5.88 2.22 -7.12
C TYR A 31 6.42 1.72 -8.46
N PHE A 32 7.10 0.57 -8.39
CA PHE A 32 7.68 -0.12 -9.54
C PHE A 32 6.61 -0.63 -10.52
N PRO A 33 6.93 -0.72 -11.83
CA PRO A 33 6.06 -1.36 -12.80
C PRO A 33 5.84 -2.84 -12.48
N VAL A 34 4.81 -3.43 -13.08
CA VAL A 34 4.56 -4.88 -12.97
C VAL A 34 5.77 -5.65 -13.47
N ASP A 35 6.27 -6.55 -12.64
CA ASP A 35 7.31 -7.50 -12.99
C ASP A 35 6.75 -8.94 -13.06
N ILE A 36 7.59 -9.86 -13.53
CA ILE A 36 7.23 -11.28 -13.65
C ILE A 36 6.99 -11.95 -12.29
N HIS A 37 7.64 -11.46 -11.22
CA HIS A 37 7.46 -11.98 -9.87
C HIS A 37 6.07 -11.68 -9.35
N LEU A 38 5.59 -10.44 -9.56
CA LEU A 38 4.23 -10.01 -9.23
C LEU A 38 3.19 -10.83 -9.96
N ILE A 39 3.32 -11.03 -11.27
CA ILE A 39 2.37 -11.83 -12.06
C ILE A 39 2.25 -13.25 -11.50
N ARG A 40 3.39 -13.87 -11.17
CA ARG A 40 3.44 -15.26 -10.68
C ARG A 40 2.91 -15.43 -9.27
N SER A 41 2.92 -14.36 -8.46
CA SER A 41 2.63 -14.42 -7.03
C SER A 41 1.43 -13.60 -6.58
N VAL A 42 0.78 -12.86 -7.49
CA VAL A 42 -0.25 -11.87 -7.13
C VAL A 42 -1.40 -12.45 -6.32
N LEU A 43 -1.87 -13.67 -6.61
CA LEU A 43 -2.97 -14.29 -5.85
C LEU A 43 -2.56 -14.62 -4.41
N GLY A 44 -1.35 -15.11 -4.20
CA GLY A 44 -0.78 -15.39 -2.89
C GLY A 44 -0.49 -14.10 -2.13
N ASN A 45 0.06 -13.09 -2.81
CA ASN A 45 0.29 -11.76 -2.25
C ASN A 45 -1.00 -11.15 -1.71
N MET A 46 -2.06 -11.18 -2.52
CA MET A 46 -3.39 -10.69 -2.14
C MET A 46 -4.00 -11.50 -0.99
N PHE A 47 -3.73 -12.81 -0.92
CA PHE A 47 -4.24 -13.66 0.17
C PHE A 47 -3.66 -13.29 1.53
N VAL A 48 -2.35 -13.07 1.61
CA VAL A 48 -1.65 -12.82 2.88
C VAL A 48 -1.42 -11.34 3.17
N GLY A 49 -1.69 -10.45 2.21
CA GLY A 49 -1.40 -9.02 2.31
C GLY A 49 0.08 -8.68 2.13
N TYR A 50 0.83 -9.45 1.34
CA TYR A 50 2.25 -9.22 1.07
C TYR A 50 2.44 -8.21 -0.06
N GLU A 51 3.25 -7.18 0.17
CA GLU A 51 3.44 -6.07 -0.76
C GLU A 51 4.71 -6.15 -1.62
N GLY A 52 5.49 -7.23 -1.53
CA GLY A 52 6.74 -7.40 -2.30
C GLY A 52 8.03 -7.15 -1.52
N THR A 53 7.90 -6.80 -0.24
CA THR A 53 9.02 -6.69 0.71
C THR A 53 8.67 -7.47 1.98
N PRO A 54 9.59 -8.27 2.56
CA PRO A 54 10.97 -8.51 2.12
C PRO A 54 11.06 -9.51 0.94
N TRP A 55 12.02 -9.28 0.04
CA TRP A 55 12.12 -9.93 -1.29
C TRP A 55 12.16 -11.47 -1.28
N TYR A 56 12.65 -12.11 -0.23
CA TYR A 56 12.76 -13.59 -0.19
C TYR A 56 11.38 -14.28 -0.07
N VAL A 57 10.31 -13.56 0.20
CA VAL A 57 8.95 -14.12 0.35
C VAL A 57 8.28 -14.39 -1.01
N TRP A 58 8.79 -13.82 -2.12
CA TRP A 58 8.21 -13.99 -3.46
C TRP A 58 8.04 -15.46 -3.89
N GLY A 59 9.00 -16.33 -3.54
CA GLY A 59 8.90 -17.76 -3.88
C GLY A 59 7.75 -18.47 -3.17
N TRP A 60 7.53 -18.15 -1.89
CA TRP A 60 6.45 -18.70 -1.08
C TRP A 60 5.09 -18.22 -1.58
N THR A 61 4.94 -16.93 -1.89
CA THR A 61 3.68 -16.40 -2.40
C THR A 61 3.38 -16.83 -3.84
N GLN A 62 4.41 -17.12 -4.65
CA GLN A 62 4.24 -17.80 -5.92
C GLN A 62 3.67 -19.21 -5.74
N LEU A 63 4.25 -20.02 -4.84
CA LEU A 63 3.72 -21.36 -4.56
C LEU A 63 2.27 -21.29 -4.07
N LEU A 64 1.99 -20.38 -3.15
CA LEU A 64 0.64 -20.14 -2.64
C LEU A 64 -0.33 -19.74 -3.77
N SER A 65 0.10 -18.90 -4.71
CA SER A 65 -0.71 -18.53 -5.89
C SER A 65 -1.08 -19.73 -6.74
N VAL A 66 -0.13 -20.63 -6.99
CA VAL A 66 -0.38 -21.87 -7.74
C VAL A 66 -1.38 -22.76 -6.99
N VAL A 67 -1.19 -22.95 -5.69
CA VAL A 67 -2.11 -23.73 -4.84
C VAL A 67 -3.52 -23.13 -4.88
N LEU A 68 -3.64 -21.81 -4.72
CA LEU A 68 -4.93 -21.11 -4.76
C LEU A 68 -5.58 -21.21 -6.15
N CYS A 69 -4.83 -21.06 -7.24
CA CYS A 69 -5.32 -21.27 -8.60
C CYS A 69 -5.96 -22.65 -8.78
N ILE A 70 -5.25 -23.72 -8.36
CA ILE A 70 -5.74 -25.09 -8.46
C ILE A 70 -7.01 -25.27 -7.62
N LEU A 71 -6.98 -24.79 -6.38
CA LEU A 71 -8.09 -24.89 -5.43
C LEU A 71 -9.34 -24.11 -5.86
N PHE A 72 -9.16 -22.94 -6.49
CA PHE A 72 -10.26 -22.18 -7.09
C PHE A 72 -10.81 -22.87 -8.34
N GLY A 73 -9.96 -23.55 -9.12
CA GLY A 73 -10.39 -24.41 -10.21
C GLY A 73 -11.24 -25.59 -9.72
N ILE A 74 -10.81 -26.27 -8.66
CA ILE A 74 -11.56 -27.39 -8.04
C ILE A 74 -12.94 -26.92 -7.54
N ALA A 75 -13.04 -25.71 -6.98
CA ALA A 75 -14.30 -25.15 -6.50
C ALA A 75 -15.38 -25.04 -7.59
N LEU A 76 -14.99 -25.03 -8.88
CA LEU A 76 -15.91 -24.93 -10.02
C LEU A 76 -16.52 -26.27 -10.44
N ILE A 77 -16.00 -27.40 -9.93
CA ILE A 77 -16.46 -28.75 -10.27
C ILE A 77 -17.87 -29.05 -9.70
N PRO A 78 -18.19 -28.78 -8.41
CA PRO A 78 -19.49 -29.11 -7.85
C PRO A 78 -20.63 -28.29 -8.47
N LYS A 79 -21.70 -28.97 -8.92
CA LYS A 79 -22.84 -28.31 -9.58
C LYS A 79 -23.72 -27.49 -8.62
N GLN A 80 -23.81 -27.88 -7.34
CA GLN A 80 -24.77 -27.32 -6.38
C GLN A 80 -24.63 -25.80 -6.18
N ASN A 81 -23.40 -25.29 -6.13
CA ASN A 81 -23.10 -23.88 -5.87
C ASN A 81 -22.41 -23.17 -7.03
N ARG A 82 -22.34 -23.81 -8.21
CA ARG A 82 -21.50 -23.39 -9.34
C ARG A 82 -21.73 -21.94 -9.78
N LYS A 83 -22.97 -21.44 -9.71
CA LYS A 83 -23.29 -20.05 -10.08
C LYS A 83 -22.57 -19.03 -9.18
N HIS A 84 -22.65 -19.22 -7.87
CA HIS A 84 -21.98 -18.34 -6.89
C HIS A 84 -20.46 -18.46 -6.99
N THR A 85 -19.94 -19.69 -7.11
CA THR A 85 -18.50 -19.91 -7.30
C THR A 85 -17.98 -19.22 -8.56
N ILE A 86 -18.68 -19.34 -9.69
CA ILE A 86 -18.29 -18.66 -10.94
C ILE A 86 -18.29 -17.14 -10.76
N GLN A 87 -19.27 -16.59 -10.04
CA GLN A 87 -19.33 -15.14 -9.79
C GLN A 87 -18.12 -14.67 -8.98
N LEU A 88 -17.78 -15.36 -7.89
CA LEU A 88 -16.61 -15.05 -7.07
C LEU A 88 -15.31 -15.25 -7.85
N PHE A 89 -15.19 -16.33 -8.61
CA PHE A 89 -14.05 -16.59 -9.48
C PHE A 89 -13.83 -15.46 -10.48
N LEU A 90 -14.89 -15.03 -11.18
CA LEU A 90 -14.79 -13.93 -12.13
C LEU A 90 -14.47 -12.59 -11.42
N MET A 91 -14.99 -12.37 -10.22
CA MET A 91 -14.68 -11.19 -9.40
C MET A 91 -13.22 -11.14 -8.94
N ILE A 92 -12.52 -12.28 -8.93
CA ILE A 92 -11.07 -12.36 -8.67
C ILE A 92 -10.30 -12.12 -9.97
N PHE A 93 -10.55 -12.95 -10.98
CA PHE A 93 -9.68 -13.01 -12.16
C PHE A 93 -9.91 -11.87 -13.15
N VAL A 94 -11.13 -11.36 -13.31
CA VAL A 94 -11.39 -10.26 -14.25
C VAL A 94 -10.69 -8.97 -13.81
N PRO A 95 -10.85 -8.47 -12.57
CA PRO A 95 -10.14 -7.27 -12.13
C PRO A 95 -8.63 -7.47 -12.10
N LEU A 96 -8.17 -8.66 -11.72
CA LEU A 96 -6.75 -9.00 -11.69
C LEU A 96 -6.13 -8.92 -13.10
N CYS A 97 -6.77 -9.50 -14.11
CA CYS A 97 -6.34 -9.37 -15.51
C CYS A 97 -6.39 -7.91 -16.01
N VAL A 98 -7.44 -7.17 -15.69
CA VAL A 98 -7.60 -5.77 -16.13
C VAL A 98 -6.53 -4.86 -15.51
N VAL A 99 -6.36 -4.91 -14.19
CA VAL A 99 -5.42 -4.04 -13.46
C VAL A 99 -3.99 -4.38 -13.83
N ILE A 100 -3.61 -5.66 -13.86
CA ILE A 100 -2.26 -6.08 -14.27
C ILE A 100 -2.03 -5.70 -15.74
N GLY A 101 -3.02 -5.92 -16.61
CA GLY A 101 -2.96 -5.56 -18.03
C GLY A 101 -2.73 -4.07 -18.26
N ILE A 102 -3.49 -3.21 -17.58
CA ILE A 102 -3.26 -1.75 -17.62
C ILE A 102 -1.88 -1.41 -17.07
N SER A 103 -1.45 -2.11 -16.02
CA SER A 103 -0.20 -1.81 -15.34
C SER A 103 1.07 -2.16 -16.13
N PHE A 104 0.97 -2.95 -17.21
CA PHE A 104 2.04 -3.11 -18.20
C PHE A 104 2.26 -1.86 -19.06
N ILE A 105 1.20 -1.07 -19.29
CA ILE A 105 1.25 0.15 -20.12
C ILE A 105 1.58 1.36 -19.24
N LYS A 106 1.01 1.43 -18.03
CA LYS A 106 1.23 2.53 -17.07
C LYS A 106 1.40 1.97 -15.66
N PRO A 107 2.50 2.25 -14.93
CA PRO A 107 2.71 1.69 -13.61
C PRO A 107 1.58 2.11 -12.65
N LEU A 108 0.87 1.12 -12.12
CA LEU A 108 -0.20 1.31 -11.13
C LEU A 108 0.27 0.80 -9.77
N PHE A 109 -0.26 1.41 -8.69
CA PHE A 109 -0.15 0.79 -7.37
C PHE A 109 -1.11 -0.40 -7.25
N VAL A 110 -0.74 -1.53 -7.86
CA VAL A 110 -1.59 -2.71 -8.10
C VAL A 110 -2.35 -3.14 -6.84
N ASN A 111 -1.68 -3.22 -5.69
CA ASN A 111 -2.28 -3.69 -4.44
C ASN A 111 -3.51 -2.87 -4.03
N ARG A 112 -3.45 -1.53 -4.17
CA ARG A 112 -4.59 -0.66 -3.87
C ARG A 112 -5.76 -0.94 -4.81
N TYR A 113 -5.47 -1.21 -6.08
CA TYR A 113 -6.52 -1.45 -7.07
C TYR A 113 -7.12 -2.86 -7.03
N LEU A 114 -6.50 -3.78 -6.30
CA LEU A 114 -6.96 -5.16 -6.12
C LEU A 114 -7.61 -5.44 -4.76
N ILE A 115 -7.88 -4.42 -3.93
CA ILE A 115 -8.62 -4.61 -2.66
C ILE A 115 -9.95 -5.37 -2.86
N PRO A 116 -10.78 -5.10 -3.88
CA PRO A 116 -12.01 -5.88 -4.08
C PRO A 116 -11.75 -7.37 -4.38
N VAL A 117 -10.59 -7.71 -4.95
CA VAL A 117 -10.20 -9.09 -5.25
C VAL A 117 -9.98 -9.88 -3.96
N THR A 118 -9.38 -9.27 -2.93
CA THR A 118 -9.15 -9.96 -1.64
C THR A 118 -10.46 -10.38 -0.99
N ILE A 119 -11.50 -9.54 -1.06
CA ILE A 119 -12.84 -9.86 -0.54
C ILE A 119 -13.41 -11.09 -1.26
N ALA A 120 -13.39 -11.08 -2.59
CA ALA A 120 -13.89 -12.19 -3.39
C ALA A 120 -13.09 -13.48 -3.12
N GLN A 121 -11.77 -13.35 -2.93
CA GLN A 121 -10.88 -14.44 -2.58
C GLN A 121 -11.25 -15.07 -1.23
N THR A 122 -11.42 -14.25 -0.18
CA THR A 122 -11.84 -14.72 1.15
C THR A 122 -13.19 -15.45 1.08
N LEU A 123 -14.14 -14.92 0.31
CA LEU A 123 -15.46 -15.53 0.14
C LEU A 123 -15.43 -16.82 -0.70
N LEU A 124 -14.43 -17.02 -1.57
CA LEU A 124 -14.29 -18.22 -2.39
C LEU A 124 -13.69 -19.40 -1.61
N ILE A 125 -12.88 -19.15 -0.58
CA ILE A 125 -12.21 -20.20 0.22
C ILE A 125 -13.19 -21.24 0.79
N PRO A 126 -14.33 -20.89 1.41
CA PRO A 126 -15.27 -21.90 1.90
C PRO A 126 -15.84 -22.82 0.80
N PHE A 127 -16.07 -22.29 -0.41
CA PHE A 127 -16.54 -23.10 -1.55
C PHE A 127 -15.46 -24.05 -2.03
N THR A 128 -14.21 -23.58 -2.07
CA THR A 128 -13.03 -24.41 -2.32
C THR A 128 -12.92 -25.54 -1.30
N LEU A 129 -13.00 -25.23 -0.01
CA LEU A 129 -12.90 -26.24 1.04
C LEU A 129 -14.03 -27.28 0.90
N LYS A 130 -15.27 -26.85 0.69
CA LYS A 130 -16.41 -27.76 0.48
C LYS A 130 -16.23 -28.66 -0.75
N ALA A 131 -15.50 -28.20 -1.78
CA ALA A 131 -15.25 -28.97 -3.00
C ALA A 131 -14.16 -30.04 -2.82
N LEU A 132 -13.35 -29.99 -1.76
CA LEU A 132 -12.34 -31.00 -1.48
C LEU A 132 -12.99 -32.32 -1.00
N PRO A 133 -12.43 -33.48 -1.41
CA PRO A 133 -12.95 -34.77 -1.00
C PRO A 133 -12.60 -35.06 0.47
N GLY A 134 -13.61 -35.43 1.26
CA GLY A 134 -13.45 -35.90 2.63
C GLY A 134 -13.22 -34.81 3.68
N ALA A 135 -13.90 -34.93 4.83
CA ALA A 135 -13.86 -33.93 5.90
C ALA A 135 -12.46 -33.68 6.47
N THR A 136 -11.58 -34.70 6.46
CA THR A 136 -10.21 -34.56 6.94
C THR A 136 -9.40 -33.58 6.09
N MET A 137 -9.46 -33.69 4.76
CA MET A 137 -8.77 -32.75 3.87
C MET A 137 -9.30 -31.33 4.05
N GLN A 138 -10.63 -31.16 4.19
CA GLN A 138 -11.23 -29.86 4.43
C GLN A 138 -10.69 -29.21 5.70
N LYS A 139 -10.64 -29.97 6.81
CA LYS A 139 -10.09 -29.49 8.08
C LYS A 139 -8.60 -29.17 8.00
N VAL A 140 -7.82 -30.01 7.32
CA VAL A 140 -6.38 -29.78 7.14
C VAL A 140 -6.13 -28.50 6.35
N PHE A 141 -6.77 -28.32 5.19
CA PHE A 141 -6.60 -27.09 4.40
C PHE A 141 -7.13 -25.86 5.12
N ALA A 142 -8.27 -25.96 5.82
CA ALA A 142 -8.79 -24.87 6.63
C ALA A 142 -7.80 -24.48 7.74
N GLY A 143 -7.25 -25.47 8.45
CA GLY A 143 -6.24 -25.27 9.49
C GLY A 143 -4.96 -24.65 8.95
N LEU A 144 -4.47 -25.12 7.79
CA LEU A 144 -3.29 -24.56 7.12
C LEU A 144 -3.48 -23.12 6.67
N PHE A 145 -4.63 -22.78 6.10
CA PHE A 145 -4.91 -21.40 5.70
C PHE A 145 -5.01 -20.48 6.91
N LEU A 146 -5.75 -20.90 7.95
CA LEU A 146 -5.89 -20.11 9.17
C LEU A 146 -4.55 -19.91 9.87
N SER A 147 -3.78 -20.99 10.08
CA SER A 147 -2.47 -20.91 10.72
C SER A 147 -1.49 -20.10 9.87
N GLY A 148 -1.46 -20.29 8.55
CA GLY A 148 -0.61 -19.53 7.64
C GLY A 148 -0.90 -18.03 7.70
N ILE A 149 -2.18 -17.64 7.67
CA ILE A 149 -2.58 -16.23 7.80
C ILE A 149 -2.17 -15.66 9.16
N LEU A 150 -2.44 -16.39 10.25
CA LEU A 150 -2.11 -15.92 11.60
C LEU A 150 -0.61 -15.76 11.81
N LEU A 151 0.18 -16.77 11.42
CA LEU A 151 1.64 -16.74 11.51
C LEU A 151 2.21 -15.59 10.67
N PHE A 152 1.72 -15.41 9.45
CA PHE A 152 2.14 -14.31 8.58
C PHE A 152 1.80 -12.96 9.21
N ASN A 153 0.61 -12.78 9.77
CA ASN A 153 0.20 -11.52 10.40
C ASN A 153 0.92 -11.23 11.73
N CYS A 154 1.44 -12.24 12.43
CA CYS A 154 2.30 -12.02 13.59
C CYS A 154 3.72 -11.59 13.20
N TRP A 155 4.24 -12.12 12.09
CA TRP A 155 5.61 -11.91 11.64
C TRP A 155 5.78 -10.67 10.74
N TYR A 156 4.88 -10.48 9.79
CA TYR A 156 5.00 -9.47 8.73
C TYR A 156 5.07 -8.03 9.24
N PRO A 157 4.24 -7.59 10.21
CA PRO A 157 4.28 -6.21 10.70
C PRO A 157 5.64 -5.80 11.29
N GLN A 158 6.42 -6.75 11.80
CA GLN A 158 7.75 -6.47 12.34
C GLN A 158 8.75 -6.10 11.24
N GLN A 159 8.56 -6.62 10.02
CA GLN A 159 9.41 -6.33 8.86
C GLN A 159 9.16 -4.91 8.30
N HIS A 160 8.00 -4.31 8.64
CA HIS A 160 7.58 -2.98 8.21
C HIS A 160 7.40 -2.04 9.40
N LYS A 161 8.23 -2.21 10.43
CA LYS A 161 8.20 -1.35 11.60
C LYS A 161 8.43 0.10 11.14
N LYS A 162 7.44 0.96 11.40
CA LYS A 162 7.56 2.39 11.14
C LYS A 162 8.73 2.96 11.95
N LEU A 163 9.44 3.88 11.32
CA LEU A 163 10.50 4.67 11.95
C LEU A 163 9.97 5.37 13.21
N ASP A 164 10.74 5.32 14.29
CA ASP A 164 10.37 5.98 15.56
C ASP A 164 10.73 7.48 15.53
N VAL A 165 9.93 8.24 14.79
CA VAL A 165 10.06 9.70 14.68
C VAL A 165 9.70 10.38 16.01
N ARG A 166 8.90 9.73 16.86
CA ARG A 166 8.40 10.29 18.12
C ARG A 166 9.54 10.59 19.10
N THR A 167 10.47 9.65 19.26
CA THR A 167 11.59 9.80 20.20
C THR A 167 12.48 10.97 19.82
N MET A 168 12.80 11.13 18.52
CA MET A 168 13.55 12.29 18.03
C MET A 168 12.81 13.61 18.31
N PHE A 169 11.49 13.65 18.10
CA PHE A 169 10.73 14.88 18.39
C PHE A 169 10.63 15.21 19.89
N GLN A 170 10.71 14.24 20.79
CA GLN A 170 10.79 14.52 22.23
C GLN A 170 12.05 15.33 22.55
N GLU A 171 13.17 15.03 21.89
CA GLU A 171 14.41 15.77 22.03
C GLU A 171 14.30 17.17 21.41
N VAL A 172 13.88 17.26 20.14
CA VAL A 172 13.73 18.54 19.43
C VAL A 172 12.80 19.48 20.20
N ASN A 173 11.66 19.00 20.67
CA ASN A 173 10.71 19.81 21.42
C ASN A 173 11.26 20.29 22.77
N ARG A 174 12.24 19.59 23.35
CA ARG A 174 12.88 19.98 24.62
C ARG A 174 13.93 21.09 24.43
N ILE A 175 14.65 21.09 23.32
CA ILE A 175 15.77 22.02 23.07
C ILE A 175 15.41 23.21 22.19
N LYS A 176 14.25 23.14 21.51
CA LYS A 176 13.73 24.21 20.66
C LYS A 176 13.29 25.42 21.49
N THR A 177 13.66 26.62 21.04
CA THR A 177 13.14 27.88 21.56
C THR A 177 12.01 28.44 20.70
N PRO A 178 11.17 29.38 21.18
CA PRO A 178 10.07 29.94 20.40
C PRO A 178 10.47 30.62 19.08
N LYS A 179 11.73 31.05 18.93
CA LYS A 179 12.24 31.67 17.71
C LYS A 179 12.65 30.65 16.64
N ASP A 180 12.95 29.42 17.04
CA ASP A 180 13.47 28.39 16.14
C ASP A 180 12.39 27.81 15.24
N LEU A 181 12.82 27.29 14.09
CA LEU A 181 11.97 26.62 13.12
C LEU A 181 12.18 25.11 13.14
N ILE A 182 11.13 24.35 12.83
CA ILE A 182 11.21 22.91 12.56
C ILE A 182 10.99 22.75 11.06
N VAL A 183 11.95 22.16 10.36
CA VAL A 183 11.95 22.12 8.90
C VAL A 183 11.99 20.67 8.46
N ALA A 184 10.94 20.19 7.80
CA ALA A 184 10.94 18.90 7.13
C ALA A 184 11.84 18.97 5.89
N SER A 185 12.72 17.98 5.73
CA SER A 185 13.62 17.89 4.58
C SER A 185 12.90 17.59 3.27
N ASP A 186 11.78 16.88 3.35
CA ASP A 186 11.01 16.36 2.22
C ASP A 186 9.51 16.29 2.55
N ALA A 187 8.66 16.22 1.52
CA ALA A 187 7.23 16.03 1.65
C ALA A 187 6.86 14.73 2.38
N ILE A 188 7.67 13.67 2.23
CA ILE A 188 7.43 12.35 2.84
C ILE A 188 7.39 12.41 4.37
N ILE A 189 8.30 13.18 5.00
CA ILE A 189 8.39 13.28 6.47
C ILE A 189 7.61 14.49 7.02
N PHE A 190 6.99 15.29 6.14
CA PHE A 190 6.32 16.53 6.51
C PHE A 190 5.12 16.29 7.44
N LEU A 191 4.33 15.24 7.19
CA LEU A 191 3.15 14.95 7.99
C LEU A 191 3.53 14.57 9.41
N GLU A 192 4.51 13.66 9.56
CA GLU A 192 5.06 13.26 10.86
C GLU A 192 5.67 14.46 11.58
N THR A 193 6.39 15.31 10.84
CA THR A 193 6.97 16.55 11.37
C THR A 193 5.90 17.45 11.95
N LEU A 194 4.82 17.68 11.21
CA LEU A 194 3.70 18.52 11.65
C LEU A 194 2.92 17.88 12.81
N TYR A 195 2.84 16.55 12.84
CA TYR A 195 2.11 15.81 13.86
C TYR A 195 2.84 15.82 15.20
N TYR A 196 4.15 15.59 15.21
CA TYR A 196 4.96 15.46 16.44
C TYR A 196 5.61 16.76 16.92
N ALA A 197 5.64 17.81 16.10
CA ALA A 197 6.07 19.13 16.54
C ALA A 197 5.17 19.65 17.67
N GLY A 198 5.79 20.04 18.79
CA GLY A 198 5.09 20.66 19.92
C GLY A 198 4.48 22.02 19.55
N ASP A 199 5.09 22.72 18.58
CA ASP A 199 4.56 23.95 18.00
C ASP A 199 4.47 23.83 16.47
N LYS A 200 3.25 23.57 16.00
CA LYS A 200 2.91 23.41 14.59
C LYS A 200 3.11 24.69 13.78
N LYS A 201 3.11 25.87 14.41
CA LYS A 201 3.29 27.16 13.71
C LYS A 201 4.72 27.36 13.26
N SER A 202 5.70 26.72 13.92
CA SER A 202 7.11 26.75 13.53
C SER A 202 7.49 25.75 12.44
N VAL A 203 6.57 24.85 12.05
CA VAL A 203 6.84 23.80 11.08
C VAL A 203 6.87 24.38 9.67
N ARG A 204 7.88 24.02 8.89
CA ARG A 204 8.03 24.37 7.48
C ARG A 204 8.45 23.14 6.67
N LEU A 205 8.21 23.19 5.37
CA LEU A 205 8.70 22.24 4.38
C LEU A 205 9.80 22.90 3.56
N TYR A 206 11.00 22.33 3.59
CA TYR A 206 12.09 22.84 2.76
C TYR A 206 11.85 22.51 1.28
N ASN A 207 11.74 23.53 0.44
CA ASN A 207 11.53 23.37 -1.00
C ASN A 207 12.21 24.51 -1.78
N PRO A 208 13.55 24.52 -1.86
CA PRO A 208 14.30 25.61 -2.49
C PRO A 208 14.01 25.76 -4.00
N ASN A 209 13.66 24.65 -4.66
CA ASN A 209 13.44 24.60 -6.10
C ASN A 209 11.95 24.74 -6.48
N HIS A 210 11.07 25.01 -5.51
CA HIS A 210 9.62 25.10 -5.73
C HIS A 210 9.03 23.89 -6.49
N VAL A 211 9.56 22.70 -6.20
CA VAL A 211 9.07 21.46 -6.80
C VAL A 211 7.61 21.24 -6.38
N PRO A 212 6.70 20.85 -7.28
CA PRO A 212 5.33 20.52 -6.92
C PRO A 212 5.27 19.46 -5.82
N PHE A 213 4.29 19.56 -4.93
CA PHE A 213 4.09 18.57 -3.89
C PHE A 213 3.76 17.20 -4.54
N PRO A 214 4.45 16.10 -4.18
CA PRO A 214 4.24 14.83 -4.87
C PRO A 214 2.80 14.33 -4.69
N TRP A 215 2.15 13.97 -5.80
CA TRP A 215 0.73 13.58 -5.80
C TRP A 215 0.43 12.31 -4.98
N TYR A 216 1.45 11.50 -4.71
CA TYR A 216 1.36 10.27 -3.92
C TYR A 216 1.54 10.51 -2.41
N VAL A 217 1.94 11.72 -2.00
CA VAL A 217 1.95 12.14 -0.60
C VAL A 217 0.64 12.86 -0.32
N GLY A 218 0.02 12.60 0.84
CA GLY A 218 -1.21 13.29 1.23
C GLY A 218 -0.98 14.79 1.37
N ASP A 219 -1.64 15.59 0.53
CA ASP A 219 -1.54 17.05 0.48
C ASP A 219 -2.63 17.75 1.33
N SER A 220 -3.54 16.98 1.95
CA SER A 220 -4.69 17.51 2.68
C SER A 220 -4.34 18.47 3.82
N VAL A 221 -3.14 18.33 4.40
CA VAL A 221 -2.63 19.18 5.48
C VAL A 221 -1.59 20.19 4.99
N TYR A 222 -1.18 20.06 3.73
CA TYR A 222 -0.20 20.93 3.11
C TYR A 222 -0.85 22.24 2.64
N SER A 223 -0.07 23.32 2.73
CA SER A 223 -0.46 24.64 2.25
C SER A 223 0.81 25.38 1.83
N PRO A 224 0.76 26.21 0.76
CA PRO A 224 1.93 26.97 0.31
C PRO A 224 2.61 27.80 1.40
N LYS A 225 1.86 28.24 2.42
CA LYS A 225 2.39 28.96 3.60
C LYS A 225 3.44 28.18 4.41
N PHE A 226 3.47 26.86 4.28
CA PHE A 226 4.45 26.00 4.95
C PHE A 226 5.76 25.90 4.16
N GLN A 227 5.80 26.31 2.90
CA GLN A 227 7.03 26.25 2.11
C GLN A 227 8.09 27.22 2.65
N LEU A 228 9.33 26.75 2.63
CA LEU A 228 10.51 27.52 2.97
C LEU A 228 11.56 27.30 1.87
N SER A 229 11.87 28.35 1.13
CA SER A 229 12.85 28.29 0.02
C SER A 229 14.29 28.48 0.48
N SER A 230 14.49 29.12 1.63
CA SER A 230 15.81 29.38 2.21
C SER A 230 15.80 29.17 3.72
N LEU A 231 16.93 28.72 4.26
CA LEU A 231 17.08 28.55 5.71
C LEU A 231 17.04 29.92 6.42
N PRO A 232 16.60 29.97 7.69
CA PRO A 232 16.54 31.22 8.43
C PRO A 232 17.97 31.74 8.74
N PRO A 233 18.15 33.07 8.83
CA PRO A 233 19.43 33.67 9.19
C PRO A 233 19.76 33.46 10.68
N TYR A 234 21.04 33.48 11.02
CA TYR A 234 21.47 33.48 12.43
C TYR A 234 20.88 34.71 13.16
N PRO A 235 20.40 34.59 14.42
CA PRO A 235 20.52 33.47 15.35
C PRO A 235 19.36 32.45 15.33
N ILE A 236 18.47 32.51 14.33
CA ILE A 236 17.32 31.60 14.26
C ILE A 236 17.80 30.23 13.78
N ARG A 237 17.56 29.19 14.59
CA ARG A 237 17.95 27.82 14.25
C ARG A 237 16.83 27.11 13.50
N ALA A 238 17.17 26.34 12.47
CA ALA A 238 16.28 25.39 11.83
C ALA A 238 16.65 23.97 12.24
N PHE A 239 15.74 23.29 12.94
CA PHE A 239 15.81 21.85 13.19
C PHE A 239 15.36 21.12 11.93
N PHE A 240 16.33 20.70 11.14
CA PHE A 240 16.14 20.07 9.85
C PHE A 240 15.93 18.56 10.04
N ILE A 241 14.68 18.11 9.86
CA ILE A 241 14.21 16.75 10.10
C ILE A 241 14.36 15.91 8.84
N HIS A 242 15.09 14.81 8.94
CA HIS A 242 15.37 13.91 7.83
C HIS A 242 14.40 12.72 7.79
N THR A 243 14.27 12.10 6.62
CA THR A 243 13.39 10.93 6.41
C THR A 243 13.85 9.67 7.13
N ASP A 244 15.10 9.62 7.59
CA ASP A 244 15.67 8.53 8.39
C ASP A 244 15.41 8.68 9.90
N GLY A 245 14.71 9.74 10.31
CA GLY A 245 14.34 9.99 11.71
C GLY A 245 15.42 10.70 12.52
N THR A 246 16.49 11.14 11.86
CA THR A 246 17.49 12.01 12.47
C THR A 246 17.15 13.49 12.26
N TYR A 247 17.85 14.37 12.96
CA TYR A 247 17.75 15.80 12.74
C TYR A 247 19.14 16.45 12.73
N THR A 248 19.25 17.58 12.03
CA THR A 248 20.44 18.44 12.07
C THR A 248 20.02 19.88 12.32
N VAL A 249 20.86 20.65 13.01
CA VAL A 249 20.59 22.08 13.22
C VAL A 249 21.32 22.88 12.14
N ARG A 250 20.58 23.69 11.38
CA ARG A 250 21.10 24.51 10.28
C ARG A 250 20.63 25.95 10.37
N TYR A 251 21.33 26.84 9.68
CA TYR A 251 21.00 28.25 9.48
C TYR A 251 21.58 28.67 8.12
N ALA A 252 21.08 29.76 7.55
CA ALA A 252 21.71 30.38 6.39
C ALA A 252 23.05 30.96 6.82
N LEU A 253 24.12 30.63 6.09
CA LEU A 253 25.35 31.40 6.12
C LEU A 253 25.08 32.67 5.31
N ASP A 254 25.28 33.85 5.92
CA ASP A 254 25.14 35.13 5.23
C ASP A 254 25.99 35.09 3.94
N ARG A 255 25.36 35.42 2.81
CA ARG A 255 26.04 35.59 1.53
C ARG A 255 26.71 36.95 1.48
#